data_AF-A0AAW0I9U6-F1
#
_entry.id   AF-A0AAW0I9U6-F1
#
_cell.length_a   1.000
_cell.length_b   1.000
_cell.length_c   1.000
_cell.angle_alpha   90.00
_cell.angle_beta   90.00
_cell.angle_gamma   90.00
#
_symmetry.space_group_name_H-M   'P 1'
#
loop_
_entity.id
_entity.type
_entity.pdbx_description
1 polymer ?
#
loop_
_entity_poly.entity_id
_entity_poly.type
_entity_poly.pdbx_seq_one_letter_code
_entity_poly.pdbx_strand_id
1 'polypeptide(L)'
;FTKATDHTPQCIYRKEYVPFPGHRPDHISRWYGKRRVEGLPYKHLITHHQEPSHRYLISTYDDHYNRHSYNPGVPALRTWNGQKLLWLPEKSDFPLLAPPTNYGLLEQLKQKWLTPKTGLRESIYTTSYPRLPVCALSRREHAIPVPPPRLHPIPRF
;
A
#
# COMPACT_ATOMS: atom_id res chain seq x y z
N PHE A 1 -19.63 -53.08 50.46
CA PHE A 1 -19.15 -53.18 49.06
C PHE A 1 -19.26 -51.82 48.39
N THR A 2 -18.21 -51.00 48.45
CA THR A 2 -18.13 -49.74 47.69
C THR A 2 -17.14 -49.98 46.56
N LYS A 3 -17.65 -50.18 45.34
CA LYS A 3 -16.79 -50.20 44.16
C LYS A 3 -16.34 -48.78 43.89
N ALA A 4 -15.05 -48.51 44.02
CA ALA A 4 -14.44 -47.29 43.52
C ALA A 4 -14.64 -47.27 42.00
N THR A 5 -15.54 -46.43 41.52
CA THR A 5 -15.59 -46.08 40.10
C THR A 5 -14.64 -44.91 39.92
N ASP A 6 -13.45 -45.18 39.40
CA ASP A 6 -12.37 -44.20 39.17
C ASP A 6 -12.73 -43.09 38.16
N HIS A 7 -14.00 -43.01 37.72
CA HIS A 7 -14.47 -42.05 36.73
C HIS A 7 -15.65 -41.22 37.22
N THR A 8 -15.54 -39.90 37.01
CA THR A 8 -16.63 -38.95 37.16
C THR A 8 -17.79 -39.30 36.22
N PRO A 9 -19.06 -39.29 36.70
CA PRO A 9 -20.21 -39.57 35.84
C PRO A 9 -20.32 -38.49 34.75
N GLN A 10 -20.23 -38.90 33.50
CA GLN A 10 -20.39 -38.03 32.34
C GLN A 10 -21.81 -38.15 31.80
N CYS A 11 -22.39 -37.02 31.35
CA CYS A 11 -23.68 -37.02 30.68
C CYS A 11 -23.60 -37.84 29.38
N ILE A 12 -24.72 -38.46 29.01
CA ILE A 12 -24.85 -39.31 27.81
C ILE A 12 -24.40 -38.54 26.56
N TYR A 13 -24.79 -37.26 26.46
CA TYR A 13 -24.35 -36.35 25.41
C TYR A 13 -22.83 -36.25 25.26
N ARG A 14 -22.07 -36.14 26.36
CA ARG A 14 -20.60 -36.04 26.31
C ARG A 14 -19.92 -37.36 25.95
N LYS A 15 -20.56 -38.50 26.27
CA LYS A 15 -20.09 -39.83 25.86
C LYS A 15 -20.31 -40.09 24.37
N GLU A 16 -21.41 -39.61 23.81
CA GLU A 16 -21.80 -39.83 22.42
C GLU A 16 -21.27 -38.78 21.45
N TYR A 17 -20.97 -37.58 21.94
CA TYR A 17 -20.42 -36.51 21.11
C TYR A 17 -19.00 -36.84 20.64
N VAL A 18 -18.86 -37.06 19.33
CA VAL A 18 -17.55 -37.18 18.67
C VAL A 18 -17.16 -35.80 18.14
N PRO A 19 -16.14 -35.13 18.73
CA PRO A 19 -15.62 -33.91 18.14
C PRO A 19 -14.97 -34.25 16.79
N PHE A 20 -15.35 -33.53 15.74
CA PHE A 20 -14.69 -33.58 14.44
C PHE A 20 -13.72 -32.40 14.33
N PRO A 21 -12.46 -32.53 14.80
CA PRO A 21 -11.49 -31.44 14.73
C PRO A 21 -11.23 -31.09 13.27
N GLY A 22 -11.49 -29.84 12.90
CA GLY A 22 -11.31 -29.35 11.53
C GLY A 22 -12.54 -29.46 10.63
N HIS A 23 -13.69 -29.94 11.13
CA HIS A 23 -14.94 -29.88 10.40
C HIS A 23 -15.33 -28.42 10.13
N ARG A 24 -15.23 -28.01 8.87
CA ARG A 24 -15.74 -26.72 8.39
C ARG A 24 -17.05 -26.98 7.67
N PRO A 25 -18.10 -26.16 7.88
CA PRO A 25 -19.30 -26.24 7.06
C PRO A 25 -18.94 -26.20 5.58
N ASP A 26 -19.67 -26.97 4.78
CA ASP A 26 -19.48 -27.03 3.33
C ASP A 26 -19.40 -25.64 2.71
N HIS A 27 -18.66 -25.54 1.60
CA HIS A 27 -18.47 -24.28 0.89
C HIS A 27 -19.79 -23.57 0.57
N ILE A 28 -20.82 -24.36 0.23
CA ILE A 28 -22.19 -23.89 -0.07
C ILE A 28 -22.83 -23.25 1.18
N SER A 29 -22.84 -23.97 2.31
CA SER A 29 -23.40 -23.50 3.58
C SER A 29 -22.72 -22.21 4.04
N ARG A 30 -21.41 -22.12 3.88
CA ARG A 30 -20.62 -20.93 4.21
C ARG A 30 -20.93 -19.75 3.30
N TRP A 31 -21.10 -19.99 2.00
CA TRP A 31 -21.45 -18.96 1.02
C TRP A 31 -22.86 -18.40 1.23
N TYR A 32 -23.85 -19.26 1.47
CA TYR A 32 -25.21 -18.82 1.79
C TYR A 32 -25.26 -18.03 3.10
N GLY A 33 -24.53 -18.47 4.14
CA GLY A 33 -24.40 -17.73 5.39
C GLY A 33 -23.79 -16.34 5.17
N LYS A 34 -22.70 -16.26 4.40
CA LYS A 34 -22.04 -14.98 4.08
C LYS A 34 -22.97 -14.04 3.30
N ARG A 35 -23.66 -14.54 2.28
CA ARG A 35 -24.60 -13.75 1.45
C ARG A 35 -25.78 -13.23 2.26
N ARG A 36 -26.30 -14.00 3.23
CA ARG A 36 -27.38 -13.55 4.14
C ARG A 36 -26.93 -12.40 5.05
N VAL A 37 -25.65 -12.36 5.43
CA VAL A 37 -25.08 -11.34 6.33
C VAL A 37 -24.57 -10.12 5.56
N GLU A 38 -24.11 -10.27 4.33
CA GLU A 38 -23.50 -9.21 3.51
C GLU A 38 -24.45 -8.02 3.21
N GLY A 39 -25.76 -8.18 3.37
CA GLY A 39 -26.72 -7.07 3.30
C GLY A 39 -26.78 -6.37 1.93
N LEU A 40 -27.30 -5.14 1.90
CA LEU A 40 -27.35 -4.35 0.67
C LEU A 40 -25.96 -3.75 0.39
N PRO A 41 -25.42 -3.88 -0.84
CA PRO A 41 -24.14 -3.28 -1.19
C PRO A 41 -24.16 -1.76 -1.00
N TYR A 42 -23.12 -1.22 -0.36
CA TYR A 42 -22.94 0.20 -0.05
C TYR A 42 -23.15 1.13 -1.26
N LYS A 43 -22.78 0.67 -2.46
CA LYS A 43 -23.03 1.41 -3.70
C LYS A 43 -24.49 1.86 -3.82
N HIS A 44 -25.46 1.00 -3.54
CA HIS A 44 -26.87 1.34 -3.68
C HIS A 44 -27.39 2.28 -2.58
N LEU A 45 -26.66 2.41 -1.47
CA LEU A 45 -27.05 3.30 -0.37
C LEU A 45 -26.56 4.73 -0.60
N ILE A 46 -25.37 4.89 -1.19
CA ILE A 46 -24.66 6.18 -1.17
C ILE A 46 -24.51 6.76 -2.57
N THR A 47 -24.50 5.95 -3.63
CA THR A 47 -24.34 6.48 -4.99
C THR A 47 -25.63 7.15 -5.45
N HIS A 48 -25.55 8.45 -5.68
CA HIS A 48 -26.57 9.20 -6.40
C HIS A 48 -26.42 8.90 -7.90
N HIS A 49 -27.53 8.64 -8.62
CA HIS A 49 -27.57 8.47 -10.08
C HIS A 49 -26.58 7.48 -10.72
N GLN A 50 -26.12 6.45 -9.98
CA GLN A 50 -25.13 5.48 -10.49
C GLN A 50 -23.82 6.13 -10.96
N GLU A 51 -23.43 7.27 -10.37
CA GLU A 51 -22.21 7.96 -10.78
C GLU A 51 -20.96 7.13 -10.46
N PRO A 52 -19.99 7.07 -11.39
CA PRO A 52 -18.71 6.44 -11.11
C PRO A 52 -17.97 7.21 -10.02
N SER A 53 -17.32 6.50 -9.11
CA SER A 53 -16.57 7.11 -7.99
C SER A 53 -15.44 8.05 -8.43
N HIS A 54 -14.94 7.87 -9.66
CA HIS A 54 -13.83 8.63 -10.23
C HIS A 54 -14.28 9.83 -11.09
N ARG A 55 -15.55 10.28 -10.96
CA ARG A 55 -16.11 11.37 -11.78
C ARG A 55 -15.55 12.75 -11.42
N TYR A 56 -15.13 12.97 -10.17
CA TYR A 56 -14.71 14.28 -9.65
C TYR A 56 -13.26 14.27 -9.16
N LEU A 57 -12.31 14.05 -10.08
CA LEU A 57 -10.88 14.03 -9.76
C LEU A 57 -10.18 15.39 -9.93
N ILE A 58 -10.89 16.38 -10.48
CA ILE A 58 -10.36 17.71 -10.76
C ILE A 58 -11.02 18.71 -9.82
N SER A 59 -10.22 19.49 -9.12
CA SER A 59 -10.70 20.59 -8.29
C SER A 59 -10.92 21.85 -9.12
N THR A 60 -11.77 22.77 -8.64
CA THR A 60 -11.98 24.08 -9.28
C THR A 60 -10.70 24.90 -9.38
N TYR A 61 -9.77 24.71 -8.45
CA TYR A 61 -8.43 25.30 -8.51
C TYR A 61 -7.65 24.76 -9.72
N ASP A 62 -7.52 23.43 -9.83
CA ASP A 62 -6.78 22.80 -10.93
C ASP A 62 -7.36 23.19 -12.29
N ASP A 63 -8.69 23.22 -12.39
CA ASP A 63 -9.41 23.64 -13.57
C ASP A 63 -9.14 25.10 -13.97
N HIS A 64 -9.07 26.03 -13.02
CA HIS A 64 -8.76 27.43 -13.32
C HIS A 64 -7.35 27.62 -13.89
N TYR A 65 -6.37 26.87 -13.39
CA TYR A 65 -4.98 26.99 -13.85
C TYR A 65 -4.73 26.23 -15.15
N ASN A 66 -5.28 25.02 -15.29
CA ASN A 66 -5.06 24.16 -16.47
C ASN A 66 -6.10 24.34 -17.58
N ARG A 67 -7.18 25.06 -17.31
CA ARG A 67 -8.28 25.35 -18.25
C ARG A 67 -8.94 24.10 -18.85
N HIS A 68 -9.09 23.03 -18.07
CA HIS A 68 -9.73 21.79 -18.51
C HIS A 68 -11.16 22.01 -19.01
N SER A 69 -11.88 22.93 -18.36
CA SER A 69 -13.31 23.19 -18.56
C SER A 69 -13.64 24.32 -19.53
N TYR A 70 -12.73 24.69 -20.44
CA TYR A 70 -13.08 25.71 -21.43
C TYR A 70 -14.13 25.17 -22.41
N ASN A 71 -15.40 25.41 -22.07
CA ASN A 71 -16.55 25.13 -22.91
C ASN A 71 -17.25 26.45 -23.24
N PRO A 72 -17.14 26.97 -24.48
CA PRO A 72 -17.75 28.23 -24.88
C PRO A 72 -19.29 28.16 -24.93
N GLY A 73 -19.89 26.97 -24.85
CA GLY A 73 -21.33 26.76 -24.92
C GLY A 73 -22.07 26.86 -23.58
N VAL A 74 -21.37 26.99 -22.45
CA VAL A 74 -21.99 27.11 -21.12
C VAL A 74 -21.72 28.50 -20.52
N PRO A 75 -22.76 29.15 -19.97
CA PRO A 75 -22.60 30.45 -19.34
C PRO A 75 -21.77 30.32 -18.06
N ALA A 76 -20.89 31.30 -17.83
CA ALA A 76 -20.04 31.32 -16.64
C ALA A 76 -20.86 31.44 -15.35
N LEU A 77 -21.98 32.17 -15.40
CA LEU A 77 -22.91 32.37 -14.31
C LEU A 77 -24.28 31.81 -14.67
N ARG A 78 -25.05 31.48 -13.63
CA ARG A 78 -26.44 31.06 -13.75
C ARG A 78 -27.29 32.15 -14.42
N THR A 79 -28.10 31.75 -15.42
CA THR A 79 -28.94 32.66 -16.21
C THR A 79 -30.41 32.25 -16.14
N TRP A 80 -31.33 33.20 -16.01
CA TRP A 80 -32.76 32.91 -16.00
C TRP A 80 -33.26 32.70 -17.43
N ASN A 81 -33.88 31.55 -17.71
CA ASN A 81 -34.50 31.29 -19.01
C ASN A 81 -36.02 31.50 -18.91
N GLY A 82 -36.50 32.58 -19.52
CA GLY A 82 -37.92 32.93 -19.52
C GLY A 82 -38.83 31.95 -20.29
N GLN A 83 -38.29 31.23 -21.28
CA GLN A 83 -39.08 30.24 -22.03
C GLN A 83 -39.30 28.96 -21.22
N LYS A 84 -38.26 28.52 -20.49
CA LYS A 84 -38.30 27.31 -19.67
C LYS A 84 -38.74 27.57 -18.22
N LEU A 85 -38.86 28.84 -17.82
CA LEU A 85 -39.17 29.28 -16.46
C LEU A 85 -38.26 28.64 -15.40
N LEU A 86 -36.97 28.54 -15.70
CA LEU A 86 -35.97 27.95 -14.82
C LEU A 86 -34.63 28.66 -14.91
N TRP A 87 -33.88 28.59 -13.83
CA TRP A 87 -32.47 28.97 -13.83
C TRP A 87 -31.66 27.91 -14.55
N LEU A 88 -30.95 28.30 -15.61
CA LEU A 88 -30.05 27.41 -16.32
C LEU A 88 -28.82 27.11 -15.46
N PRO A 89 -28.32 25.87 -15.52
CA PRO A 89 -27.10 25.51 -14.81
C PRO A 89 -25.93 26.37 -15.26
N GLU A 90 -25.09 26.73 -14.31
CA GLU A 90 -23.85 27.44 -14.58
C GLU A 90 -22.72 26.47 -14.88
N LYS A 91 -21.57 27.01 -15.29
CA LYS A 91 -20.37 26.21 -15.58
C LYS A 91 -20.00 25.22 -14.45
N SER A 92 -20.17 25.61 -13.19
CA SER A 92 -19.83 24.78 -12.02
C SER A 92 -20.76 23.58 -11.82
N ASP A 93 -21.98 23.65 -12.36
CA ASP A 93 -22.99 22.58 -12.25
C ASP A 93 -22.69 21.41 -13.21
N PHE A 94 -21.77 21.58 -14.16
CA PHE A 94 -21.38 20.54 -15.11
C PHE A 94 -20.16 19.75 -14.60
N PRO A 95 -20.22 18.41 -14.57
CA PRO A 95 -19.11 17.60 -14.10
C PRO A 95 -17.92 17.71 -15.06
N LEU A 96 -16.73 17.93 -14.50
CA LEU A 96 -15.48 17.95 -15.25
C LEU A 96 -15.03 16.51 -15.57
N LEU A 97 -15.25 16.09 -16.82
CA LEU A 97 -14.88 14.76 -17.30
C LEU A 97 -13.48 14.80 -17.94
N ALA A 98 -12.45 15.01 -17.13
CA ALA A 98 -11.07 14.93 -17.58
C ALA A 98 -10.21 14.14 -16.59
N PRO A 99 -9.14 13.49 -17.06
CA PRO A 99 -8.19 12.83 -16.16
C PRO A 99 -7.47 13.88 -15.30
N PRO A 100 -7.08 13.54 -14.05
CA PRO A 100 -6.36 14.46 -13.20
C PRO A 100 -4.97 14.76 -13.77
N THR A 101 -4.56 16.04 -13.70
CA THR A 101 -3.31 16.55 -14.28
C THR A 101 -2.06 15.89 -13.68
N ASN A 102 -2.11 15.49 -12.40
CA ASN A 102 -1.10 14.74 -11.64
C ASN A 102 0.37 15.24 -11.69
N TYR A 103 0.72 16.27 -12.48
CA TYR A 103 2.04 16.92 -12.65
C TYR A 103 3.25 15.96 -12.52
N GLY A 104 3.16 14.76 -13.10
CA GLY A 104 4.23 13.75 -13.04
C GLY A 104 4.39 13.00 -11.70
N LEU A 105 3.62 13.34 -10.65
CA LEU A 105 3.65 12.65 -9.35
C LEU A 105 3.36 11.15 -9.51
N LEU A 106 2.37 10.81 -10.32
CA LEU A 106 2.00 9.44 -10.60
C LEU A 106 3.13 8.65 -11.27
N GLU A 107 3.88 9.29 -12.17
CA GLU A 107 5.02 8.68 -12.84
C GLU A 107 6.17 8.45 -11.85
N GLN A 108 6.47 9.44 -11.00
CA GLN A 108 7.47 9.31 -9.95
C GLN A 108 7.12 8.19 -8.95
N LEU A 109 5.85 8.07 -8.56
CA LEU A 109 5.41 7.00 -7.66
C LEU A 109 5.50 5.63 -8.32
N LYS A 110 5.10 5.51 -9.59
CA LYS A 110 5.27 4.27 -10.36
C LYS A 110 6.74 3.85 -10.41
N GLN A 111 7.65 4.78 -10.69
CA GLN A 111 9.08 4.51 -10.66
C GLN A 111 9.51 4.00 -9.28
N LYS A 112 9.13 4.68 -8.19
CA LYS A 112 9.45 4.26 -6.82
C LYS A 112 8.91 2.88 -6.45
N TRP A 113 7.74 2.49 -6.95
CA TRP A 113 7.15 1.18 -6.69
C TRP A 113 7.81 0.07 -7.50
N LEU A 114 8.26 0.38 -8.72
CA LEU A 114 9.01 -0.55 -9.56
C LEU A 114 10.43 -0.78 -9.04
N THR A 115 11.02 0.21 -8.35
CA THR A 115 12.32 0.03 -7.70
C THR A 115 12.19 -1.05 -6.62
N PRO A 116 12.86 -2.21 -6.76
CA PRO A 116 12.86 -3.21 -5.71
C PRO A 116 13.45 -2.56 -4.46
N LYS A 117 12.79 -2.70 -3.31
CA LYS A 117 13.38 -2.29 -2.02
C LYS A 117 14.69 -3.04 -1.89
N THR A 118 15.81 -2.32 -1.90
CA THR A 118 17.16 -2.88 -1.76
C THR A 118 17.16 -3.84 -0.57
N GLY A 119 17.71 -5.03 -0.80
CA GLY A 119 17.52 -6.19 0.06
C GLY A 119 17.99 -5.99 1.51
N LEU A 120 17.35 -6.73 2.41
CA LEU A 120 17.84 -7.15 3.72
C LEU A 120 18.39 -6.05 4.66
N ARG A 121 17.51 -5.52 5.53
CA ARG A 121 17.88 -4.88 6.81
C ARG A 121 19.00 -3.83 6.72
N GLU A 122 19.00 -3.02 5.67
CA GLU A 122 19.86 -1.84 5.65
C GLU A 122 19.31 -0.84 6.67
N SER A 123 20.08 -0.61 7.75
CA SER A 123 19.75 0.44 8.72
C SER A 123 19.84 1.82 8.04
N ILE A 124 19.10 2.81 8.55
CA ILE A 124 19.16 4.19 8.05
C ILE A 124 20.61 4.71 8.01
N TYR A 125 21.43 4.31 8.98
CA TYR A 125 22.84 4.65 9.03
C TYR A 125 23.62 4.09 7.82
N THR A 126 23.38 2.83 7.46
CA THR A 126 24.06 2.16 6.33
C THR A 126 23.67 2.76 4.98
N THR A 127 22.42 3.18 4.80
CA THR A 127 21.97 3.83 3.56
C THR A 127 22.42 5.29 3.46
N SER A 128 22.51 6.00 4.59
CA SER A 128 22.93 7.41 4.62
C SER A 128 24.42 7.60 4.42
N TYR A 129 25.24 6.62 4.84
CA TYR A 129 26.69 6.64 4.69
C TYR A 129 27.17 5.49 3.78
N PRO A 130 27.06 5.64 2.45
CA PRO A 130 27.62 4.66 1.55
C PRO A 130 29.13 4.54 1.73
N ARG A 131 29.69 3.34 1.56
CA ARG A 131 31.14 3.15 1.60
C ARG A 131 31.79 4.00 0.51
N LEU A 132 32.61 4.95 0.94
CA LEU A 132 33.39 5.78 0.04
C LEU A 132 34.36 4.90 -0.78
N PRO A 133 34.67 5.29 -2.02
CA PRO A 133 35.63 4.56 -2.83
C PRO A 133 37.00 4.55 -2.14
N VAL A 134 37.76 3.46 -2.32
CA VAL A 134 39.03 3.22 -1.61
C VAL A 134 40.04 4.35 -1.83
N CYS A 135 39.98 5.04 -2.98
CA CYS A 135 40.82 6.19 -3.29
C CYS A 135 40.54 7.44 -2.43
N ALA A 136 39.38 7.52 -1.77
CA ALA A 136 39.07 8.58 -0.81
C ALA A 136 39.65 8.30 0.60
N LEU A 137 40.15 7.08 0.86
CA LEU A 137 40.74 6.72 2.14
C LEU A 137 42.25 7.03 2.12
N SER A 138 42.72 7.79 3.09
CA SER A 138 44.15 8.05 3.24
C SER A 138 44.88 6.78 3.67
N ARG A 139 45.87 6.36 2.89
CA ARG A 139 46.71 5.19 3.21
C ARG A 139 47.87 5.66 4.06
N ARG A 140 47.97 5.18 5.31
CA ARG A 140 49.17 5.39 6.13
C ARG A 140 50.24 4.39 5.69
N GLU A 141 51.40 4.91 5.29
CA GLU A 141 52.58 4.10 5.04
C GLU A 141 53.38 3.98 6.34
N HIS A 142 53.69 2.76 6.77
CA HIS A 142 54.54 2.49 7.93
C HIS A 142 55.96 2.19 7.44
N ALA A 143 56.97 2.74 8.11
CA ALA A 143 58.37 2.47 7.78
C ALA A 143 58.72 1.00 8.09
N ILE A 144 59.31 0.31 7.11
CA ILE A 144 59.76 -1.08 7.25
C ILE A 144 61.12 -1.07 7.99
N PRO A 145 61.27 -1.75 9.14
CA PRO A 145 62.55 -1.80 9.85
C PRO A 145 63.58 -2.66 9.09
N VAL A 146 64.79 -2.13 8.91
CA VAL A 146 65.91 -2.83 8.26
C VAL A 146 66.64 -3.73 9.27
N PRO A 147 66.88 -5.02 8.98
CA PRO A 147 67.57 -5.91 9.91
C PRO A 147 69.10 -5.67 9.92
N PRO A 148 69.80 -5.85 11.06
CA PRO A 148 71.23 -5.59 11.16
C PRO A 148 72.09 -6.68 10.48
N PRO A 149 73.30 -6.34 10.00
CA PRO A 149 74.19 -7.27 9.29
C PRO A 149 74.83 -8.31 10.23
N ARG A 150 74.99 -9.55 9.75
CA ARG A 150 75.50 -10.71 10.52
C ARG A 150 77.03 -10.80 10.45
N LEU A 151 77.68 -11.13 11.57
CA LEU A 151 79.12 -11.42 11.63
C LEU A 151 79.43 -12.83 11.10
N HIS A 152 80.53 -12.98 10.35
CA HIS A 152 80.91 -14.22 9.68
C HIS A 152 81.53 -15.26 10.65
N PRO A 153 81.30 -16.57 10.44
CA PRO A 153 81.82 -17.62 11.31
C PRO A 153 83.29 -17.99 11.03
N ILE A 154 84.02 -18.38 12.08
CA ILE A 154 85.42 -18.83 12.07
C ILE A 154 85.48 -20.31 11.60
N PRO A 155 86.41 -20.71 10.72
CA PRO A 155 86.49 -22.09 10.23
C PRO A 155 87.19 -23.00 11.25
N ARG A 156 86.68 -24.22 11.42
CA ARG A 156 87.33 -25.27 12.23
C ARG A 156 87.85 -26.36 11.29
N PHE A 157 89.10 -26.78 11.52
CA PHE A 157 89.73 -27.99 11.00
C PHE A 157 89.13 -29.24 11.63
#